data_AF-A0A1C6TAG1-F1
#
_entry.id   AF-A0A1C6TAG1-F1
#
_cell.length_a   1.000
_cell.length_b   1.000
_cell.length_c   1.000
_cell.angle_alpha   90.00
_cell.angle_beta   90.00
_cell.angle_gamma   90.00
#
_symmetry.space_group_name_H-M   'P 1'
#
loop_
_entity.id
_entity.type
_entity.pdbx_description
1 polymer ?
#
loop_
_entity_poly.entity_id
_entity_poly.type
_entity_poly.pdbx_seq_one_letter_code
_entity_poly.pdbx_strand_id
1 'polypeptide(L)'
;MLIRLTDERYWSACGGCALERTCYARHNALTFAHPTAGPQIRERLRDLYRLADLRGRLHITMRDLRSAFAYMLTSGRDCASIHQLYAANDTDAILDSHYFTSYAGLPGGQDRLLRLLREVDLASAPAPALDRQLDYLGPAAGRALVTVDGRGDQDQRLLARLAEQLTRSSAPEQDERAAHRRYVAAARRRFYFESLDQRRSRSLLPYRGADRLLTLLKHPDSVGERLDELVDAINRSEGLTDPRQLGDVLALRLRQVPGETIRSYRLFPKDRLALSVGDEPSNPYLESQPDALVLRYHGEAGHRAQLRIRLDLFELLHRLGAGYLPGEADQQGLYLGLTIFKNELSAAPYQEILLASARGELSRVRREPGGLLVMHRGETAGDR
;
A
#
# COMPACT_ATOMS: atom_id res chain seq x y z
N MET A 1 -17.69 15.14 7.16
CA MET A 1 -18.42 15.01 5.88
C MET A 1 -19.31 13.78 5.84
N LEU A 2 -18.75 12.56 5.91
CA LEU A 2 -19.52 11.31 5.89
C LEU A 2 -20.66 11.27 6.91
N ILE A 3 -20.42 11.70 8.16
CA ILE A 3 -21.45 11.82 9.21
C ILE A 3 -22.66 12.64 8.75
N ARG A 4 -22.45 13.72 7.97
CA ARG A 4 -23.56 14.54 7.45
C ARG A 4 -24.36 13.81 6.37
N LEU A 5 -23.70 12.98 5.54
CA LEU A 5 -24.37 12.19 4.50
C LEU A 5 -25.17 11.02 5.08
N THR A 6 -24.80 10.57 6.28
CA THR A 6 -25.45 9.46 6.98
C THR A 6 -26.36 9.94 8.11
N ASP A 7 -26.68 11.24 8.14
CA ASP A 7 -27.62 11.82 9.10
C ASP A 7 -29.03 11.26 8.87
N GLU A 8 -29.70 10.85 9.94
CA GLU A 8 -30.99 10.16 9.92
C GLU A 8 -32.05 10.89 9.07
N ARG A 9 -32.02 12.23 9.04
CA ARG A 9 -32.97 13.05 8.27
C ARG A 9 -32.99 12.72 6.77
N TYR A 10 -31.87 12.24 6.22
CA TYR A 10 -31.75 11.88 4.81
C TYR A 10 -32.22 10.45 4.51
N TRP A 11 -32.42 9.63 5.54
CA TRP A 11 -32.73 8.20 5.43
C TRP A 11 -34.09 7.83 6.04
N SER A 12 -34.81 8.80 6.63
CA SER A 12 -36.14 8.60 7.24
C SER A 12 -37.18 8.03 6.27
N ALA A 13 -37.14 8.45 5.00
CA ALA A 13 -38.01 7.92 3.94
C ALA A 13 -37.83 6.41 3.71
N CYS A 14 -36.71 5.82 4.10
CA CYS A 14 -36.46 4.39 3.95
C CYS A 14 -37.26 3.53 4.94
N GLY A 15 -37.81 4.10 6.03
CA GLY A 15 -38.57 3.36 7.05
C GLY A 15 -39.90 2.79 6.54
N GLY A 16 -40.45 3.31 5.43
CA GLY A 16 -41.66 2.78 4.79
C GLY A 16 -41.39 1.98 3.52
N CYS A 17 -40.13 1.71 3.18
CA CYS A 17 -39.75 1.08 1.92
C CYS A 17 -39.88 -0.45 1.99
N ALA A 18 -40.31 -1.08 0.90
CA ALA A 18 -40.38 -2.55 0.81
C ALA A 18 -39.01 -3.25 1.00
N LEU A 19 -37.91 -2.55 0.74
CA LEU A 19 -36.54 -3.04 0.94
C LEU A 19 -35.93 -2.57 2.27
N GLU A 20 -36.71 -2.05 3.21
CA GLU A 20 -36.22 -1.45 4.46
C GLU A 20 -35.14 -2.30 5.15
N ARG A 21 -35.37 -3.61 5.31
CA ARG A 21 -34.45 -4.51 6.03
C ARG A 21 -33.34 -5.09 5.16
N THR A 22 -33.43 -4.99 3.84
CA THR A 22 -32.49 -5.67 2.92
C THR A 22 -31.67 -4.72 2.07
N CYS A 23 -32.07 -3.46 1.92
CA CYS A 23 -31.41 -2.45 1.10
C CYS A 23 -29.97 -2.18 1.55
N TYR A 24 -29.00 -2.44 0.66
CA TYR A 24 -27.58 -2.18 0.92
C TYR A 24 -27.30 -0.71 1.24
N ALA A 25 -28.02 0.24 0.60
CA ALA A 25 -27.75 1.66 0.79
C ALA A 25 -28.10 2.12 2.20
N ARG A 26 -29.28 1.70 2.69
CA ARG A 26 -29.69 1.93 4.08
C ARG A 26 -28.77 1.19 5.05
N HIS A 27 -28.39 -0.05 4.75
CA HIS A 27 -27.42 -0.81 5.54
C HIS A 27 -26.09 -0.04 5.69
N ASN A 28 -25.55 0.49 4.59
CA ASN A 28 -24.31 1.27 4.58
C ASN A 28 -24.46 2.53 5.46
N ALA A 29 -25.55 3.29 5.26
CA ALA A 29 -25.80 4.52 6.01
C ALA A 29 -25.94 4.29 7.52
N LEU A 30 -26.76 3.32 7.93
CA LEU A 30 -26.95 2.96 9.33
C LEU A 30 -25.63 2.52 9.97
N THR A 31 -24.84 1.72 9.26
CA THR A 31 -23.54 1.23 9.74
C THR A 31 -22.57 2.38 10.05
N PHE A 32 -22.49 3.37 9.16
CA PHE A 32 -21.65 4.55 9.40
C PHE A 32 -22.22 5.56 10.39
N ALA A 33 -23.55 5.65 10.52
CA ALA A 33 -24.23 6.54 11.46
C ALA A 33 -24.21 6.00 12.90
N HIS A 34 -24.08 4.68 13.07
CA HIS A 34 -24.21 4.02 14.36
C HIS A 34 -23.26 4.61 15.42
N PRO A 35 -23.74 4.86 16.65
CA PRO A 35 -22.96 5.55 17.69
C PRO A 35 -21.72 4.76 18.13
N THR A 36 -21.86 3.44 18.34
CA THR A 36 -20.77 2.57 18.83
C THR A 36 -19.92 1.96 17.71
N ALA A 37 -20.55 1.33 16.72
CA ALA A 37 -19.88 0.70 15.57
C ALA A 37 -19.27 1.70 14.58
N GLY A 38 -19.98 2.80 14.31
CA GLY A 38 -19.62 3.78 13.28
C GLY A 38 -18.22 4.38 13.47
N PRO A 39 -17.79 4.79 14.68
CA PRO A 39 -16.42 5.27 14.91
C PRO A 39 -15.33 4.30 14.42
N GLN A 40 -15.46 3.01 14.70
CA GLN A 40 -14.50 2.00 14.24
C GLN A 40 -14.47 1.93 12.72
N ILE A 41 -15.64 1.78 12.09
CA ILE A 41 -15.74 1.57 10.64
C ILE A 41 -15.24 2.82 9.88
N ARG A 42 -15.51 4.02 10.40
CA ARG A 42 -14.97 5.28 9.86
C ARG A 42 -13.46 5.38 10.00
N GLU A 43 -12.87 4.90 11.09
CA GLU A 43 -11.41 4.85 11.23
C GLU A 43 -10.79 3.88 10.22
N ARG A 44 -11.40 2.71 10.02
CA ARG A 44 -10.96 1.73 9.00
C ARG A 44 -11.01 2.29 7.60
N LEU A 45 -12.06 3.05 7.28
CA LEU A 45 -12.17 3.77 6.01
C LEU A 45 -11.09 4.84 5.89
N ARG A 46 -10.84 5.59 6.97
CA ARG A 46 -9.81 6.63 7.02
C ARG A 46 -8.42 6.06 6.76
N ASP A 47 -8.10 4.88 7.27
CA ASP A 47 -6.83 4.20 6.99
C ASP A 47 -6.64 3.94 5.49
N LEU A 48 -7.68 3.49 4.77
CA LEU A 48 -7.62 3.28 3.32
C LEU A 48 -7.42 4.58 2.54
N TYR A 49 -8.08 5.66 2.97
CA TYR A 49 -7.89 6.99 2.37
C TYR A 49 -6.50 7.55 2.66
N ARG A 50 -5.96 7.35 3.87
CA ARG A 50 -4.57 7.71 4.21
C ARG A 50 -3.59 6.98 3.29
N LEU A 51 -3.80 5.69 3.03
CA LEU A 51 -2.97 4.94 2.08
C LEU A 51 -3.06 5.53 0.67
N ALA A 52 -4.26 5.82 0.17
CA ALA A 52 -4.44 6.41 -1.15
C ALA A 52 -3.76 7.79 -1.29
N ASP A 53 -3.83 8.60 -0.23
CA ASP A 53 -3.21 9.93 -0.15
C ASP A 53 -1.67 9.84 -0.15
N LEU A 54 -1.09 8.98 0.70
CA LEU A 54 0.36 8.75 0.80
C LEU A 54 1.03 8.25 -0.49
N ARG A 55 0.25 7.75 -1.45
CA ARG A 55 0.80 7.38 -2.76
C ARG A 55 1.13 8.58 -3.62
N GLY A 56 0.62 9.78 -3.29
CA GLY A 56 0.99 11.04 -3.94
C GLY A 56 0.69 11.05 -5.44
N ARG A 57 -0.37 10.35 -5.86
CA ARG A 57 -0.84 10.27 -7.27
C ARG A 57 -1.99 11.24 -7.59
N LEU A 58 -2.66 11.76 -6.55
CA LEU A 58 -3.78 12.68 -6.65
C LEU A 58 -3.83 13.56 -5.41
N HIS A 59 -3.96 14.87 -5.59
CA HIS A 59 -4.39 15.75 -4.50
C HIS A 59 -5.89 15.58 -4.29
N ILE A 60 -6.26 14.99 -3.15
CA ILE A 60 -7.66 14.66 -2.85
C ILE A 60 -8.40 15.95 -2.46
N THR A 61 -9.41 16.33 -3.24
CA THR A 61 -10.24 17.50 -2.91
C THR A 61 -11.51 17.11 -2.16
N MET A 62 -12.17 18.10 -1.53
CA MET A 62 -13.49 17.91 -0.92
C MET A 62 -14.55 17.41 -1.91
N ARG A 63 -14.42 17.73 -3.20
CA ARG A 63 -15.32 17.24 -4.25
C ARG A 63 -15.13 15.75 -4.48
N ASP A 64 -13.88 15.29 -4.53
CA ASP A 64 -13.55 13.87 -4.71
C ASP A 64 -14.07 13.06 -3.52
N LEU A 65 -13.85 13.54 -2.28
CA LEU A 65 -14.40 12.92 -1.08
C LEU A 65 -15.93 12.83 -1.12
N ARG A 66 -16.63 13.88 -1.62
CA ARG A 66 -18.09 13.85 -1.77
C ARG A 66 -18.55 12.75 -2.71
N SER A 67 -17.94 12.72 -3.89
CA SER A 67 -18.26 11.75 -4.94
C SER A 67 -18.05 10.33 -4.43
N ALA A 68 -16.88 10.07 -3.84
CA ALA A 68 -16.52 8.76 -3.33
C ALA A 68 -17.42 8.29 -2.18
N PHE A 69 -17.76 9.16 -1.22
CA PHE A 69 -18.69 8.78 -0.14
C PHE A 69 -20.12 8.57 -0.63
N ALA A 70 -20.61 9.39 -1.55
CA ALA A 70 -21.93 9.20 -2.15
C ALA A 70 -21.98 7.86 -2.90
N TYR A 71 -20.97 7.58 -3.73
CA TYR A 71 -20.84 6.31 -4.43
C TYR A 71 -20.74 5.13 -3.46
N MET A 72 -19.91 5.22 -2.42
CA MET A 72 -19.80 4.13 -1.44
C MET A 72 -21.16 3.82 -0.77
N LEU A 73 -21.93 4.86 -0.43
CA LEU A 73 -23.23 4.67 0.21
C LEU A 73 -24.28 4.08 -0.74
N THR A 74 -24.38 4.57 -1.98
CA THR A 74 -25.51 4.26 -2.87
C THR A 74 -25.12 3.55 -4.17
N SER A 75 -23.83 3.29 -4.39
CA SER A 75 -23.26 2.78 -5.65
C SER A 75 -23.66 3.57 -6.89
N GLY A 76 -23.94 4.87 -6.72
CA GLY A 76 -24.42 5.75 -7.79
C GLY A 76 -25.86 5.50 -8.21
N ARG A 77 -26.66 4.77 -7.43
CA ARG A 77 -28.06 4.43 -7.73
C ARG A 77 -29.04 5.23 -6.88
N ASP A 78 -30.20 5.52 -7.45
CA ASP A 78 -31.38 6.01 -6.73
C ASP A 78 -32.25 4.83 -6.24
N CYS A 79 -33.35 5.14 -5.54
CA CYS A 79 -34.25 4.10 -5.02
C CYS A 79 -34.83 3.22 -6.14
N ALA A 80 -35.26 3.81 -7.26
CA ALA A 80 -35.85 3.04 -8.37
C ALA A 80 -34.85 2.04 -8.95
N SER A 81 -33.61 2.46 -9.17
CA SER A 81 -32.52 1.60 -9.65
C SER A 81 -32.12 0.53 -8.63
N ILE A 82 -32.19 0.83 -7.33
CA ILE A 82 -32.00 -0.17 -6.27
C ILE A 82 -33.12 -1.20 -6.33
N HIS A 83 -34.39 -0.79 -6.44
CA HIS A 83 -35.50 -1.74 -6.55
C HIS A 83 -35.36 -2.66 -7.78
N GLN A 84 -34.95 -2.13 -8.93
CA GLN A 84 -34.67 -2.93 -10.13
C GLN A 84 -33.55 -3.95 -9.89
N LEU A 85 -32.48 -3.55 -9.19
CA LEU A 85 -31.38 -4.45 -8.85
C LEU A 85 -31.84 -5.64 -7.97
N TYR A 86 -32.67 -5.37 -6.96
CA TYR A 86 -33.23 -6.45 -6.11
C TYR A 86 -34.25 -7.30 -6.86
N ALA A 87 -35.04 -6.72 -7.77
CA ALA A 87 -35.97 -7.46 -8.61
C ALA A 87 -35.26 -8.40 -9.58
N ALA A 88 -34.10 -8.00 -10.10
CA ALA A 88 -33.25 -8.86 -10.93
C ALA A 88 -32.56 -9.99 -10.14
N ASN A 89 -32.58 -9.93 -8.80
CA ASN A 89 -31.93 -10.88 -7.89
C ASN A 89 -30.43 -11.10 -8.18
N ASP A 90 -29.75 -10.05 -8.65
CA ASP A 90 -28.31 -10.05 -8.91
C ASP A 90 -27.54 -9.98 -7.59
N THR A 91 -27.32 -11.16 -7.00
CA THR A 91 -26.63 -11.35 -5.71
C THR A 91 -25.25 -10.68 -5.73
N ASP A 92 -24.56 -10.75 -6.87
CA ASP A 92 -23.23 -10.23 -7.04
C ASP A 92 -23.22 -8.71 -7.02
N ALA A 93 -24.03 -8.06 -7.86
CA ALA A 93 -24.08 -6.61 -7.91
C ALA A 93 -24.64 -6.01 -6.59
N ILE A 94 -25.52 -6.72 -5.88
CA ILE A 94 -25.97 -6.29 -4.54
C ILE A 94 -24.80 -6.34 -3.55
N LEU A 95 -24.04 -7.45 -3.52
CA LEU A 95 -22.88 -7.59 -2.63
C LEU A 95 -21.80 -6.52 -2.91
N ASP A 96 -21.53 -6.25 -4.18
CA ASP A 96 -20.57 -5.21 -4.57
C ASP A 96 -21.00 -3.80 -4.15
N SER A 97 -22.29 -3.61 -3.87
CA SER A 97 -22.85 -2.33 -3.46
C SER A 97 -22.78 -2.06 -1.96
N HIS A 98 -22.39 -3.06 -1.15
CA HIS A 98 -22.12 -2.85 0.28
C HIS A 98 -20.83 -2.04 0.48
N TYR A 99 -20.80 -1.21 1.53
CA TYR A 99 -19.73 -0.24 1.79
C TYR A 99 -18.33 -0.86 1.82
N PHE A 100 -18.23 -2.11 2.29
CA PHE A 100 -16.96 -2.81 2.37
C PHE A 100 -16.41 -3.19 0.99
N THR A 101 -17.21 -3.17 -0.08
CA THR A 101 -16.73 -3.35 -1.47
C THR A 101 -16.81 -2.04 -2.26
N SER A 102 -17.92 -1.31 -2.16
CA SER A 102 -18.19 -0.11 -2.95
C SER A 102 -17.25 1.06 -2.65
N TYR A 103 -16.52 1.07 -1.52
CA TYR A 103 -15.53 2.12 -1.22
C TYR A 103 -14.45 2.25 -2.31
N ALA A 104 -14.15 1.16 -3.01
CA ALA A 104 -13.17 1.12 -4.10
C ALA A 104 -13.83 1.32 -5.48
N GLY A 105 -15.16 1.26 -5.56
CA GLY A 105 -15.87 1.30 -6.83
C GLY A 105 -15.69 0.06 -7.70
N LEU A 106 -16.51 -0.05 -8.74
CA LEU A 106 -16.46 -1.16 -9.68
C LEU A 106 -15.28 -1.04 -10.67
N PRO A 107 -14.70 -2.17 -11.13
CA PRO A 107 -13.81 -2.23 -12.29
C PRO A 107 -14.31 -1.36 -13.47
N GLY A 108 -13.41 -0.60 -14.12
CA GLY A 108 -13.78 0.27 -15.25
C GLY A 108 -14.39 1.64 -14.90
N GLY A 109 -14.69 1.93 -13.62
CA GLY A 109 -15.15 3.25 -13.19
C GLY A 109 -14.18 4.40 -13.51
N GLN A 110 -14.74 5.57 -13.85
CA GLN A 110 -13.98 6.76 -14.26
C GLN A 110 -13.56 7.68 -13.09
N ASP A 111 -14.16 7.52 -11.90
CA ASP A 111 -13.82 8.32 -10.72
C ASP A 111 -12.35 8.09 -10.32
N ARG A 112 -11.61 9.20 -10.20
CA ARG A 112 -10.16 9.20 -9.99
C ARG A 112 -9.79 8.68 -8.60
N LEU A 113 -10.56 9.04 -7.58
CA LEU A 113 -10.28 8.65 -6.20
C LEU A 113 -10.65 7.18 -5.97
N LEU A 114 -11.79 6.73 -6.50
CA LEU A 114 -12.15 5.30 -6.44
C LEU A 114 -11.11 4.43 -7.15
N ARG A 115 -10.54 4.89 -8.27
CA ARG A 115 -9.42 4.20 -8.93
C ARG A 115 -8.22 4.04 -8.01
N LEU A 116 -7.80 5.08 -7.30
CA LEU A 116 -6.69 4.99 -6.35
C LEU A 116 -7.02 4.09 -5.15
N LEU A 117 -8.26 4.12 -4.67
CA LEU A 117 -8.71 3.26 -3.57
C LEU A 117 -8.68 1.77 -3.96
N ARG A 118 -8.93 1.41 -5.22
CA ARG A 118 -8.72 0.03 -5.72
C ARG A 118 -7.27 -0.41 -5.66
N GLU A 119 -6.34 0.49 -5.96
CA GLU A 119 -4.92 0.15 -5.96
C GLU A 119 -4.39 -0.13 -4.55
N VAL A 120 -5.07 0.35 -3.50
CA VAL A 120 -4.78 0.04 -2.10
C VAL A 120 -5.79 -0.92 -1.47
N ASP A 121 -6.54 -1.65 -2.30
CA ASP A 121 -7.55 -2.61 -1.82
C ASP A 121 -6.89 -3.73 -1.00
N LEU A 122 -7.42 -3.97 0.20
CA LEU A 122 -7.01 -5.02 1.11
C LEU A 122 -7.19 -6.44 0.54
N ALA A 123 -8.07 -6.61 -0.46
CA ALA A 123 -8.24 -7.87 -1.17
C ALA A 123 -7.10 -8.18 -2.15
N SER A 124 -6.25 -7.20 -2.49
CA SER A 124 -5.15 -7.36 -3.45
C SER A 124 -3.93 -8.09 -2.87
N ALA A 125 -3.65 -7.93 -1.57
CA ALA A 125 -2.54 -8.58 -0.90
C ALA A 125 -2.89 -10.02 -0.49
N PRO A 126 -1.98 -11.00 -0.57
CA PRO A 126 -2.27 -12.37 -0.11
C PRO A 126 -2.44 -12.43 1.41
N ALA A 127 -3.48 -13.12 1.89
CA ALA A 127 -3.70 -13.35 3.33
C ALA A 127 -4.04 -14.83 3.63
N PRO A 128 -3.13 -15.80 3.36
CA PRO A 128 -3.48 -17.22 3.27
C PRO A 128 -4.09 -17.82 4.56
N ALA A 129 -3.67 -17.33 5.72
CA ALA A 129 -4.23 -17.77 7.00
C ALA A 129 -5.68 -17.33 7.21
N LEU A 130 -6.02 -16.09 6.82
CA LEU A 130 -7.39 -15.60 6.89
C LEU A 130 -8.24 -16.20 5.77
N ASP A 131 -7.70 -16.31 4.56
CA ASP A 131 -8.43 -16.85 3.41
C ASP A 131 -8.92 -18.28 3.67
N ARG A 132 -8.06 -19.14 4.23
CA ARG A 132 -8.46 -20.47 4.67
C ARG A 132 -9.57 -20.42 5.73
N GLN A 133 -9.49 -19.51 6.70
CA GLN A 133 -10.54 -19.41 7.72
C GLN A 133 -11.88 -18.94 7.14
N LEU A 134 -11.87 -18.00 6.19
CA LEU A 134 -13.07 -17.53 5.51
C LEU A 134 -13.70 -18.63 4.64
N ASP A 135 -12.87 -19.48 4.05
CA ASP A 135 -13.31 -20.61 3.23
C ASP A 135 -13.91 -21.76 4.07
N TYR A 136 -13.27 -22.13 5.20
CA TYR A 136 -13.72 -23.26 6.02
C TYR A 136 -14.76 -22.89 7.09
N LEU A 137 -14.65 -21.72 7.71
CA LEU A 137 -15.53 -21.29 8.82
C LEU A 137 -16.62 -20.31 8.36
N GLY A 138 -16.61 -19.91 7.09
CA GLY A 138 -17.54 -18.96 6.53
C GLY A 138 -17.19 -17.48 6.79
N PRO A 139 -18.10 -16.54 6.46
CA PRO A 139 -17.78 -15.12 6.32
C PRO A 139 -17.39 -14.39 7.62
N ALA A 140 -17.66 -14.99 8.79
CA ALA A 140 -17.21 -14.47 10.08
C ALA A 140 -15.80 -14.97 10.48
N ALA A 141 -15.22 -15.92 9.74
CA ALA A 141 -13.95 -16.59 10.08
C ALA A 141 -13.89 -17.14 11.51
N GLY A 142 -15.04 -17.53 12.09
CA GLY A 142 -15.15 -17.96 13.49
C GLY A 142 -14.87 -16.86 14.51
N ARG A 143 -15.10 -15.58 14.17
CA ARG A 143 -14.81 -14.42 15.02
C ARG A 143 -16.03 -13.55 15.25
N ALA A 144 -15.99 -12.81 16.36
CA ALA A 144 -16.97 -11.78 16.66
C ALA A 144 -16.72 -10.57 15.75
N LEU A 145 -17.73 -10.28 14.93
CA LEU A 145 -17.84 -9.04 14.16
C LEU A 145 -18.73 -8.06 14.91
N VAL A 146 -18.56 -6.78 14.63
CA VAL A 146 -19.39 -5.72 15.18
C VAL A 146 -20.86 -5.95 14.80
N THR A 147 -21.74 -5.82 15.78
CA THR A 147 -23.19 -5.76 15.57
C THR A 147 -23.63 -4.31 15.50
N VAL A 148 -24.56 -4.01 14.61
CA VAL A 148 -25.13 -2.67 14.41
C VAL A 148 -26.63 -2.83 14.55
N ASP A 149 -27.22 -2.16 15.52
CA ASP A 149 -28.66 -2.29 15.73
C ASP A 149 -29.43 -1.62 14.59
N GLY A 150 -30.59 -2.19 14.23
CA GLY A 150 -31.43 -1.69 13.14
C GLY A 150 -30.92 -1.99 11.73
N ARG A 151 -29.70 -2.53 11.55
CA ARG A 151 -29.27 -3.07 10.25
C ARG A 151 -29.83 -4.49 10.07
N GLY A 152 -30.29 -4.81 8.86
CA GLY A 152 -30.58 -6.21 8.50
C GLY A 152 -29.32 -7.03 8.25
N ASP A 153 -29.49 -8.34 8.12
CA ASP A 153 -28.46 -9.37 7.94
C ASP A 153 -28.22 -9.77 6.47
N GLN A 154 -28.68 -8.94 5.53
CA GLN A 154 -28.64 -9.26 4.10
C GLN A 154 -27.22 -9.53 3.59
N ASP A 155 -26.23 -8.76 4.03
CA ASP A 155 -24.82 -8.96 3.71
C ASP A 155 -24.32 -10.35 4.12
N GLN A 156 -24.74 -10.82 5.30
CA GLN A 156 -24.40 -12.14 5.82
C GLN A 156 -25.02 -13.24 4.98
N ARG A 157 -26.30 -13.09 4.63
CA ARG A 157 -27.03 -14.05 3.79
C ARG A 157 -26.47 -14.13 2.38
N LEU A 158 -26.09 -13.01 1.78
CA LEU A 158 -25.44 -12.96 0.48
C LEU A 158 -24.10 -13.70 0.51
N LEU A 159 -23.25 -13.42 1.50
CA LEU A 159 -21.96 -14.09 1.65
C LEU A 159 -22.12 -15.59 1.94
N ALA A 160 -23.09 -15.99 2.77
CA ALA A 160 -23.39 -17.40 3.04
C ALA A 160 -23.84 -18.13 1.78
N ARG A 161 -24.76 -17.54 1.00
CA ARG A 161 -25.21 -18.08 -0.28
C ARG A 161 -24.05 -18.25 -1.26
N LEU A 162 -23.18 -17.25 -1.38
CA LEU A 162 -21.99 -17.37 -2.24
C LEU A 162 -21.07 -18.49 -1.77
N ALA A 163 -20.83 -18.61 -0.46
CA ALA A 163 -19.99 -19.66 0.11
C ALA A 163 -20.54 -21.08 -0.17
N GLU A 164 -21.85 -21.26 -0.06
CA GLU A 164 -22.54 -22.53 -0.35
C GLU A 164 -22.43 -22.93 -1.84
N GLN A 165 -22.30 -21.94 -2.73
CA GLN A 165 -22.16 -22.14 -4.17
C GLN A 165 -20.72 -22.40 -4.63
N LEU A 166 -19.72 -22.30 -3.75
CA LEU A 166 -18.32 -22.50 -4.12
C LEU A 166 -18.02 -23.98 -4.38
N THR A 167 -17.58 -24.30 -5.60
CA THR A 167 -17.04 -25.63 -5.90
C THR A 167 -15.73 -25.88 -5.15
N ARG A 168 -15.66 -27.00 -4.41
CA ARG A 168 -14.45 -27.45 -3.73
C ARG A 168 -13.77 -28.55 -4.55
N SER A 169 -13.00 -28.15 -5.54
CA SER A 169 -12.24 -29.02 -6.44
C SER A 169 -10.73 -28.84 -6.24
N SER A 170 -9.95 -29.91 -6.43
CA SER A 170 -8.49 -29.84 -6.48
C SER A 170 -7.97 -29.20 -7.77
N ALA A 171 -8.80 -29.13 -8.82
CA ALA A 171 -8.48 -28.51 -10.10
C ALA A 171 -9.67 -27.63 -10.57
N PRO A 172 -9.90 -26.49 -9.91
CA PRO A 172 -11.06 -25.65 -10.23
C PRO A 172 -10.89 -24.98 -11.60
N GLU A 173 -12.01 -24.80 -12.31
CA GLU A 173 -12.05 -24.06 -13.57
C GLU A 173 -11.83 -22.56 -13.36
N GLN A 174 -11.67 -21.79 -14.45
CA GLN A 174 -11.42 -20.34 -14.35
C GLN A 174 -12.55 -19.59 -13.65
N ASP A 175 -13.81 -19.92 -13.96
CA ASP A 175 -14.98 -19.26 -13.39
C ASP A 175 -15.14 -19.62 -11.90
N GLU A 176 -14.86 -20.87 -11.53
CA GLU A 176 -14.85 -21.30 -10.12
C GLU A 176 -13.78 -20.57 -9.32
N ARG A 177 -12.57 -20.41 -9.88
CA ARG A 177 -11.50 -19.59 -9.26
C ARG A 177 -11.93 -18.13 -9.12
N ALA A 178 -12.63 -17.58 -10.11
CA ALA A 178 -13.12 -16.21 -10.06
C ALA A 178 -14.17 -16.03 -8.95
N ALA A 179 -15.13 -16.95 -8.85
CA ALA A 179 -16.14 -16.98 -7.79
C ALA A 179 -15.49 -17.08 -6.40
N HIS A 180 -14.49 -17.96 -6.23
CA HIS A 180 -13.77 -18.12 -4.97
C HIS A 180 -13.02 -16.83 -4.57
N ARG A 181 -12.27 -16.23 -5.50
CA ARG A 181 -11.58 -14.95 -5.28
C ARG A 181 -12.55 -13.84 -4.91
N ARG A 182 -13.71 -13.78 -5.57
CA ARG A 182 -14.75 -12.78 -5.30
C ARG A 182 -15.32 -12.92 -3.89
N TYR A 183 -15.71 -14.13 -3.50
CA TYR A 183 -16.18 -14.42 -2.15
C TYR A 183 -15.13 -14.05 -1.09
N VAL A 184 -13.90 -14.55 -1.23
CA VAL A 184 -12.81 -14.28 -0.28
C VAL A 184 -12.51 -12.78 -0.20
N ALA A 185 -12.49 -12.08 -1.33
CA ALA A 185 -12.27 -10.62 -1.37
C ALA A 185 -13.35 -9.88 -0.58
N ALA A 186 -14.63 -10.14 -0.86
CA ALA A 186 -15.74 -9.50 -0.16
C ALA A 186 -15.75 -9.81 1.34
N ALA A 187 -15.55 -11.09 1.71
CA ALA A 187 -15.52 -11.53 3.10
C ALA A 187 -14.33 -10.93 3.86
N ARG A 188 -13.16 -10.83 3.21
CA ARG A 188 -11.98 -10.18 3.79
C ARG A 188 -12.19 -8.69 4.00
N ARG A 189 -12.81 -7.99 3.04
CA ARG A 189 -13.13 -6.56 3.19
C ARG A 189 -14.08 -6.35 4.35
N ARG A 190 -15.14 -7.15 4.45
CA ARG A 190 -16.06 -7.11 5.59
C ARG A 190 -15.35 -7.39 6.92
N PHE A 191 -14.49 -8.41 6.96
CA PHE A 191 -13.69 -8.71 8.16
C PHE A 191 -12.80 -7.52 8.57
N TYR A 192 -12.16 -6.84 7.61
CA TYR A 192 -11.35 -5.65 7.89
C TYR A 192 -12.17 -4.55 8.59
N PHE A 193 -13.36 -4.24 8.08
CA PHE A 193 -14.20 -3.18 8.65
C PHE A 193 -14.83 -3.58 9.99
N GLU A 194 -15.35 -4.81 10.10
CA GLU A 194 -16.23 -5.21 11.20
C GLU A 194 -15.55 -6.06 12.28
N SER A 195 -14.31 -6.51 12.10
CA SER A 195 -13.63 -7.30 13.14
C SER A 195 -13.38 -6.49 14.41
N LEU A 196 -13.69 -7.07 15.57
CA LEU A 196 -13.34 -6.52 16.88
C LEU A 196 -11.84 -6.69 17.19
N ASP A 197 -11.14 -7.58 16.47
CA ASP A 197 -9.69 -7.74 16.59
C ASP A 197 -8.97 -6.65 15.79
N GLN A 198 -8.61 -5.58 16.49
CA GLN A 198 -8.03 -4.41 15.83
C GLN A 198 -6.67 -4.70 15.17
N ARG A 199 -5.83 -5.51 15.82
CA ARG A 199 -4.48 -5.85 15.34
C ARG A 199 -4.58 -6.66 14.06
N ARG A 200 -5.43 -7.69 14.07
CA ARG A 200 -5.61 -8.56 12.92
C ARG A 200 -6.24 -7.82 11.74
N SER A 201 -7.23 -6.96 11.98
CA SER A 201 -7.76 -6.09 10.93
C SER A 201 -6.68 -5.18 10.34
N ARG A 202 -5.88 -4.46 11.16
CA ARG A 202 -4.78 -3.61 10.66
C ARG A 202 -3.75 -4.39 9.84
N SER A 203 -3.47 -5.65 10.21
CA SER A 203 -2.51 -6.49 9.48
C SER A 203 -2.91 -6.84 8.04
N LEU A 204 -4.17 -6.58 7.65
CA LEU A 204 -4.67 -6.79 6.28
C LEU A 204 -4.38 -5.62 5.34
N LEU A 205 -3.91 -4.48 5.85
CA LEU A 205 -3.52 -3.36 5.01
C LEU A 205 -2.29 -3.77 4.17
N PRO A 206 -2.26 -3.45 2.86
CA PRO A 206 -1.20 -3.90 1.96
C PRO A 206 0.18 -3.29 2.27
N TYR A 207 0.22 -2.09 2.85
CA TYR A 207 1.45 -1.37 3.17
C TYR A 207 1.75 -1.41 4.67
N ARG A 208 2.66 -2.30 5.08
CA ARG A 208 3.01 -2.48 6.51
C ARG A 208 3.84 -1.33 7.06
N GLY A 209 4.65 -0.71 6.22
CA GLY A 209 5.46 0.45 6.53
C GLY A 209 4.70 1.77 6.51
N ALA A 210 3.43 1.82 6.09
CA ALA A 210 2.67 3.06 5.96
C ALA A 210 2.56 3.85 7.27
N ASP A 211 2.25 3.18 8.38
CA ASP A 211 2.17 3.82 9.71
C ASP A 211 3.52 4.40 10.13
N ARG A 212 4.63 3.72 9.78
CA ARG A 212 5.99 4.20 10.04
C ARG A 212 6.31 5.43 9.20
N LEU A 213 5.98 5.42 7.91
CA LEU A 213 6.14 6.57 7.03
C LEU A 213 5.34 7.77 7.54
N LEU A 214 4.06 7.59 7.87
CA LEU A 214 3.22 8.63 8.46
C LEU A 214 3.83 9.22 9.74
N THR A 215 4.40 8.36 10.58
CA THR A 215 5.05 8.81 11.82
C THR A 215 6.27 9.68 11.51
N LEU A 216 7.09 9.28 10.54
CA LEU A 216 8.26 10.06 10.10
C LEU A 216 7.86 11.41 9.48
N LEU A 217 6.81 11.42 8.64
CA LEU A 217 6.30 12.64 8.02
C LEU A 217 5.76 13.64 9.05
N LYS A 218 5.21 13.16 10.17
CA LYS A 218 4.71 13.99 11.29
C LYS A 218 5.80 14.49 12.25
N HIS A 219 6.99 13.88 12.24
CA HIS A 219 8.09 14.24 13.13
C HIS A 219 9.37 14.51 12.33
N PRO A 220 9.42 15.59 11.54
CA PRO A 220 10.53 15.87 10.62
C PRO A 220 11.91 15.87 11.29
N ASP A 221 11.99 16.34 12.54
CA ASP A 221 13.23 16.43 13.31
C ASP A 221 13.88 15.06 13.56
N SER A 222 13.06 14.00 13.63
CA SER A 222 13.53 12.62 13.87
C SER A 222 13.96 11.87 12.61
N VAL A 223 13.71 12.44 11.43
CA VAL A 223 13.91 11.74 10.15
C VAL A 223 15.39 11.52 9.85
N GLY A 224 16.26 12.48 10.20
CA GLY A 224 17.71 12.36 9.99
C GLY A 224 18.32 11.14 10.69
N GLU A 225 17.78 10.76 11.86
CA GLU A 225 18.22 9.58 12.62
C GLU A 225 17.94 8.25 11.91
N ARG A 226 17.12 8.25 10.85
CA ARG A 226 16.78 7.05 10.08
C ARG A 226 17.57 6.91 8.78
N LEU A 227 18.54 7.80 8.54
CA LEU A 227 19.41 7.76 7.36
C LEU A 227 20.11 6.40 7.24
N ASP A 228 20.64 5.88 8.35
CA ASP A 228 21.40 4.62 8.41
C ASP A 228 20.56 3.44 7.93
N GLU A 229 19.37 3.28 8.50
CA GLU A 229 18.44 2.22 8.14
C GLU A 229 18.05 2.28 6.67
N LEU A 230 17.85 3.49 6.15
CA LEU A 230 17.45 3.69 4.76
C LEU A 230 18.60 3.39 3.79
N VAL A 231 19.82 3.82 4.10
CA VAL A 231 21.02 3.53 3.29
C VAL A 231 21.28 2.02 3.28
N ASP A 232 21.17 1.35 4.42
CA ASP A 232 21.28 -0.11 4.52
C ASP A 232 20.22 -0.82 3.64
N ALA A 233 18.98 -0.34 3.68
CA ALA A 233 17.91 -0.87 2.84
C ALA A 233 18.18 -0.68 1.34
N ILE A 234 18.71 0.48 0.93
CA ILE A 234 19.09 0.73 -0.47
C ILE A 234 20.26 -0.16 -0.87
N ASN A 235 21.28 -0.31 -0.03
CA ASN A 235 22.41 -1.21 -0.29
C ASN A 235 21.93 -2.66 -0.48
N ARG A 236 21.01 -3.14 0.36
CA ARG A 236 20.36 -4.46 0.18
C ARG A 236 19.60 -4.56 -1.12
N SER A 237 18.90 -3.49 -1.50
CA SER A 237 18.15 -3.42 -2.75
C SER A 237 19.05 -3.56 -3.99
N GLU A 238 20.31 -3.17 -3.88
CA GLU A 238 21.34 -3.27 -4.93
C GLU A 238 22.08 -4.64 -4.91
N GLY A 239 21.65 -5.56 -4.05
CA GLY A 239 22.14 -6.94 -3.98
C GLY A 239 23.27 -7.18 -2.98
N LEU A 240 23.49 -6.25 -2.04
CA LEU A 240 24.51 -6.36 -0.98
C LEU A 240 23.84 -6.89 0.29
N THR A 241 24.08 -8.17 0.61
CA THR A 241 23.39 -8.88 1.70
C THR A 241 23.79 -8.41 3.10
N ASP A 242 25.05 -8.01 3.28
CA ASP A 242 25.54 -7.42 4.53
C ASP A 242 26.13 -6.01 4.32
N PRO A 243 25.27 -4.97 4.25
CA PRO A 243 25.71 -3.60 4.04
C PRO A 243 26.66 -3.07 5.11
N ARG A 244 26.61 -3.63 6.33
CA ARG A 244 27.41 -3.13 7.47
C ARG A 244 28.90 -3.31 7.23
N GLN A 245 29.29 -4.28 6.39
CA GLN A 245 30.67 -4.51 5.98
C GLN A 245 31.20 -3.43 5.03
N LEU A 246 30.32 -2.65 4.40
CA LEU A 246 30.69 -1.56 3.49
C LEU A 246 31.10 -0.30 4.25
N GLY A 247 30.75 -0.19 5.54
CA GLY A 247 30.92 1.02 6.34
C GLY A 247 29.88 2.09 6.01
N ASP A 248 30.22 3.36 6.26
CA ASP A 248 29.32 4.51 6.07
C ASP A 248 29.22 4.97 4.61
N VAL A 249 28.79 4.07 3.72
CA VAL A 249 28.64 4.34 2.29
C VAL A 249 27.31 3.83 1.73
N LEU A 250 26.76 4.60 0.79
CA LEU A 250 25.72 4.16 -0.13
C LEU A 250 26.39 3.58 -1.39
N ALA A 251 26.06 2.35 -1.73
CA ALA A 251 26.59 1.63 -2.88
C ALA A 251 25.50 1.46 -3.95
N LEU A 252 25.69 2.07 -5.13
CA LEU A 252 24.73 1.97 -6.24
C LEU A 252 25.34 1.22 -7.41
N ARG A 253 24.65 0.18 -7.89
CA ARG A 253 25.13 -0.63 -9.01
C ARG A 253 25.08 0.15 -10.31
N LEU A 254 26.18 0.14 -11.06
CA LEU A 254 26.35 0.89 -12.32
C LEU A 254 25.45 0.40 -13.44
N ARG A 255 25.40 -0.92 -13.64
CA ARG A 255 24.62 -1.60 -14.66
C ARG A 255 24.16 -2.95 -14.13
N GLN A 256 22.99 -3.40 -14.59
CA GLN A 256 22.56 -4.78 -14.39
C GLN A 256 22.77 -5.54 -15.70
N VAL A 257 23.74 -6.45 -15.72
CA VAL A 257 23.97 -7.35 -16.85
C VAL A 257 23.51 -8.76 -16.47
N PRO A 258 22.61 -9.40 -17.24
CA PRO A 258 22.21 -10.77 -17.01
C PRO A 258 23.43 -11.72 -17.04
N GLY A 259 23.56 -12.59 -16.04
CA GLY A 259 24.67 -13.56 -15.96
C GLY A 259 26.03 -12.97 -15.59
N GLU A 260 26.10 -11.73 -15.08
CA GLU A 260 27.38 -11.16 -14.69
C GLU A 260 28.03 -11.89 -13.50
N THR A 261 29.33 -12.13 -13.62
CA THR A 261 30.16 -12.74 -12.57
C THR A 261 30.71 -11.71 -11.58
N ILE A 262 30.76 -10.43 -11.99
CA ILE A 262 31.24 -9.30 -11.19
C ILE A 262 30.22 -8.16 -11.28
N ARG A 263 29.74 -7.72 -10.12
CA ARG A 263 28.88 -6.54 -9.95
C ARG A 263 29.74 -5.33 -9.64
N SER A 264 29.51 -4.22 -10.35
CA SER A 264 30.24 -2.97 -10.12
C SER A 264 29.34 -1.91 -9.49
N TYR A 265 29.82 -1.32 -8.40
CA TYR A 265 29.11 -0.33 -7.60
C TYR A 265 29.91 0.97 -7.50
N ARG A 266 29.20 2.10 -7.56
CA ARG A 266 29.74 3.39 -7.12
C ARG A 266 29.46 3.59 -5.64
N LEU A 267 30.44 4.12 -4.93
CA LEU A 267 30.35 4.41 -3.50
C LEU A 267 30.11 5.90 -3.28
N PHE A 268 29.15 6.21 -2.42
CA PHE A 268 28.81 7.57 -2.02
C PHE A 268 28.93 7.66 -0.51
N PRO A 269 29.85 8.50 0.02
CA PRO A 269 30.00 8.71 1.45
C PRO A 269 28.71 9.21 2.10
N LYS A 270 28.38 8.66 3.26
CA LYS A 270 27.13 8.96 3.97
C LYS A 270 27.11 10.33 4.62
N ASP A 271 28.27 10.90 4.96
CA ASP A 271 28.42 12.30 5.40
C ASP A 271 27.95 13.31 4.34
N ARG A 272 27.86 12.89 3.08
CA ARG A 272 27.30 13.67 1.96
C ARG A 272 25.83 13.41 1.71
N LEU A 273 25.18 12.55 2.50
CA LEU A 273 23.77 12.23 2.41
C LEU A 273 23.00 12.90 3.55
N ALA A 274 21.80 13.39 3.23
CA ALA A 274 20.87 13.91 4.22
C ALA A 274 19.47 13.39 3.94
N LEU A 275 18.79 12.88 4.97
CA LEU A 275 17.39 12.48 4.89
C LEU A 275 16.51 13.50 5.61
N SER A 276 15.41 13.88 4.97
CA SER A 276 14.45 14.83 5.53
C SER A 276 13.06 14.56 4.97
N VAL A 277 12.06 15.21 5.55
CA VAL A 277 10.73 15.29 4.93
C VAL A 277 10.83 16.15 3.67
N GLY A 278 10.12 15.76 2.60
CA GLY A 278 10.13 16.51 1.36
C GLY A 278 9.52 17.90 1.51
N ASP A 279 10.18 18.90 0.92
CA ASP A 279 9.64 20.25 0.83
C ASP A 279 8.48 20.23 -0.19
N GLU A 280 7.28 20.62 0.24
CA GLU A 280 6.21 20.95 -0.70
C GLU A 280 6.38 22.40 -1.18
N PRO A 281 6.03 22.72 -2.43
CA PRO A 281 5.92 24.11 -2.84
C PRO A 281 4.87 24.79 -1.97
N SER A 282 5.33 25.66 -1.07
CA SER A 282 4.47 26.45 -0.19
C SER A 282 3.55 27.31 -1.07
N ASN A 283 2.32 26.88 -1.24
CA ASN A 283 1.25 27.70 -1.79
C ASN A 283 0.34 28.10 -0.62
N PRO A 284 0.28 29.38 -0.24
CA PRO A 284 -0.54 29.82 0.90
C PRO A 284 -2.04 29.57 0.73
N TYR A 285 -2.49 29.19 -0.47
CA TYR A 285 -3.89 28.87 -0.79
C TYR A 285 -4.18 27.36 -0.87
N LEU A 286 -3.18 26.50 -0.69
CA LEU A 286 -3.35 25.05 -0.69
C LEU A 286 -2.91 24.48 0.66
N GLU A 287 -3.85 23.85 1.37
CA GLU A 287 -3.46 22.94 2.46
C GLU A 287 -2.71 21.77 1.84
N SER A 288 -1.44 21.64 2.20
CA SER A 288 -0.56 20.59 1.70
C SER A 288 0.02 19.83 2.90
N GLN A 289 0.17 18.51 2.75
CA GLN A 289 0.74 17.64 3.77
C GLN A 289 1.88 16.87 3.14
N PRO A 290 3.04 16.77 3.81
CA PRO A 290 4.13 15.97 3.28
C PRO A 290 3.71 14.52 3.05
N ASP A 291 4.01 14.02 1.85
CA ASP A 291 3.65 12.69 1.34
C ASP A 291 4.90 11.82 1.05
N ALA A 292 6.10 12.36 1.23
CA ALA A 292 7.35 11.69 0.90
C ALA A 292 8.52 12.12 1.79
N LEU A 293 9.48 11.20 1.96
CA LEU A 293 10.83 11.54 2.42
C LEU A 293 11.71 11.91 1.23
N VAL A 294 12.75 12.70 1.45
CA VAL A 294 13.73 13.06 0.43
C VAL A 294 15.12 12.77 0.95
N LEU A 295 15.81 11.84 0.28
CA LEU A 295 17.23 11.58 0.46
C LEU A 295 18.01 12.47 -0.53
N ARG A 296 18.79 13.40 -0.01
CA ARG A 296 19.62 14.31 -0.80
C ARG A 296 21.07 13.88 -0.74
N TYR A 297 21.75 13.96 -1.87
CA TYR A 297 23.20 13.83 -1.97
C TYR A 297 23.81 15.18 -2.34
N HIS A 298 24.86 15.57 -1.62
CA HIS A 298 25.65 16.77 -1.87
C HIS A 298 27.09 16.38 -2.26
N GLY A 299 27.34 16.35 -3.57
CA GLY A 299 28.64 16.01 -4.13
C GLY A 299 29.61 17.19 -4.22
N GLU A 300 30.83 16.89 -4.64
CA GLU A 300 31.84 17.90 -4.99
C GLU A 300 31.38 18.76 -6.18
N ALA A 301 31.98 19.94 -6.34
CA ALA A 301 31.67 20.89 -7.41
C ALA A 301 30.17 21.31 -7.50
N GLY A 302 29.42 21.20 -6.41
CA GLY A 302 28.01 21.61 -6.35
C GLY A 302 27.03 20.60 -6.95
N HIS A 303 27.47 19.39 -7.32
CA HIS A 303 26.58 18.34 -7.77
C HIS A 303 25.56 17.98 -6.69
N ARG A 304 24.28 17.92 -7.05
CA ARG A 304 23.19 17.55 -6.16
C ARG A 304 22.33 16.50 -6.84
N ALA A 305 21.92 15.49 -6.08
CA ALA A 305 20.96 14.49 -6.51
C ALA A 305 19.90 14.29 -5.42
N GLN A 306 18.67 13.95 -5.80
CA GLN A 306 17.60 13.75 -4.85
C GLN A 306 16.78 12.50 -5.17
N LEU A 307 16.57 11.66 -4.16
CA LEU A 307 15.65 10.53 -4.22
C LEU A 307 14.42 10.85 -3.39
N ARG A 308 13.28 11.01 -4.06
CA ARG A 308 11.98 11.18 -3.42
C ARG A 308 11.36 9.80 -3.12
N ILE A 309 11.14 9.54 -1.83
CA ILE A 309 10.72 8.24 -1.29
C ILE A 309 9.26 8.34 -0.86
N ARG A 310 8.36 8.00 -1.80
CA ARG A 310 6.90 7.87 -1.56
C ARG A 310 6.56 6.50 -0.98
N LEU A 311 5.28 6.29 -0.61
CA LEU A 311 4.79 5.07 0.02
C LEU A 311 5.27 3.76 -0.66
N ASP A 312 5.14 3.66 -1.98
CA ASP A 312 5.52 2.44 -2.73
C ASP A 312 7.01 2.09 -2.55
N LEU A 313 7.91 3.08 -2.67
CA LEU A 313 9.35 2.88 -2.48
C LEU A 313 9.71 2.68 -1.01
N PHE A 314 9.08 3.44 -0.10
CA PHE A 314 9.28 3.29 1.33
C PHE A 314 8.92 1.89 1.82
N GLU A 315 7.77 1.35 1.39
CA GLU A 315 7.32 0.00 1.75
C GLU A 315 8.35 -1.05 1.34
N LEU A 316 8.86 -0.94 0.11
CA LEU A 316 9.85 -1.87 -0.39
C LEU A 316 11.16 -1.79 0.40
N LEU A 317 11.69 -0.58 0.64
CA LEU A 317 12.89 -0.38 1.46
C LEU A 317 12.69 -0.86 2.90
N HIS A 318 11.51 -0.62 3.48
CA HIS A 318 11.17 -1.09 4.81
C HIS A 318 11.18 -2.63 4.89
N ARG A 319 10.59 -3.31 3.89
CA ARG A 319 10.61 -4.78 3.80
C ARG A 319 12.03 -5.32 3.63
N LEU A 320 12.85 -4.69 2.78
CA LEU A 320 14.26 -5.06 2.56
C LEU A 320 15.10 -4.91 3.84
N GLY A 321 14.87 -3.83 4.60
CA GLY A 321 15.46 -3.63 5.93
C GLY A 321 15.11 -4.76 6.90
N ALA A 322 13.87 -5.26 6.82
CA ALA A 322 13.39 -6.41 7.60
C ALA A 322 13.83 -7.79 7.04
N GLY A 323 14.66 -7.85 5.99
CA GLY A 323 15.20 -9.09 5.44
C GLY A 323 14.35 -9.73 4.34
N TYR A 324 13.37 -9.01 3.77
CA TYR A 324 12.65 -9.47 2.59
C TYR A 324 13.57 -9.63 1.38
N LEU A 325 13.40 -10.71 0.61
CA LEU A 325 14.07 -10.91 -0.66
C LEU A 325 13.10 -10.52 -1.80
N PRO A 326 13.42 -9.49 -2.61
CA PRO A 326 12.52 -8.99 -3.64
C PRO A 326 12.42 -9.96 -4.82
N GLY A 327 11.21 -10.22 -5.29
CA GLY A 327 10.97 -10.93 -6.55
C GLY A 327 11.25 -10.06 -7.78
N GLU A 328 11.14 -10.62 -8.99
CA GLU A 328 11.46 -9.91 -10.23
C GLU A 328 10.65 -8.62 -10.43
N ALA A 329 9.33 -8.67 -10.16
CA ALA A 329 8.46 -7.51 -10.28
C ALA A 329 8.84 -6.39 -9.27
N ASP A 330 9.20 -6.77 -8.04
CA ASP A 330 9.66 -5.82 -7.02
C ASP A 330 11.00 -5.18 -7.43
N GLN A 331 11.91 -5.97 -8.00
CA GLN A 331 13.21 -5.49 -8.50
C GLN A 331 13.04 -4.52 -9.67
N GLN A 332 12.13 -4.78 -10.61
CA GLN A 332 11.81 -3.86 -11.70
C GLN A 332 11.23 -2.54 -11.17
N GLY A 333 10.30 -2.60 -10.21
CA GLY A 333 9.72 -1.42 -9.57
C GLY A 333 10.76 -0.59 -8.81
N LEU A 334 11.65 -1.25 -8.07
CA LEU A 334 12.79 -0.62 -7.39
C LEU A 334 13.71 0.08 -8.39
N TYR A 335 14.10 -0.62 -9.45
CA TYR A 335 14.98 -0.07 -10.47
C TYR A 335 14.38 1.20 -11.07
N LEU A 336 13.10 1.17 -11.43
CA LEU A 336 12.40 2.36 -11.94
C LEU A 336 12.41 3.52 -10.93
N GLY A 337 12.17 3.22 -9.64
CA GLY A 337 12.19 4.21 -8.56
C GLY A 337 13.57 4.83 -8.31
N LEU A 338 14.64 4.05 -8.46
CA LEU A 338 16.03 4.51 -8.27
C LEU A 338 16.66 5.10 -9.53
N THR A 339 16.09 4.86 -10.72
CA THR A 339 16.73 5.22 -12.01
C THR A 339 17.05 6.71 -12.12
N ILE A 340 16.11 7.60 -11.77
CA ILE A 340 16.33 9.05 -11.85
C ILE A 340 17.50 9.45 -10.93
N PHE A 341 17.46 9.00 -9.68
CA PHE A 341 18.52 9.26 -8.70
C PHE A 341 19.88 8.69 -9.14
N LYS A 342 19.90 7.49 -9.70
CA LYS A 342 21.13 6.86 -10.25
C LYS A 342 21.66 7.64 -11.44
N ASN A 343 20.81 8.14 -12.32
CA ASN A 343 21.23 8.96 -13.45
C ASN A 343 21.82 10.30 -12.99
N GLU A 344 21.19 10.97 -12.03
CA GLU A 344 21.71 12.22 -11.42
C GLU A 344 23.07 11.99 -10.74
N LEU A 345 23.21 10.90 -9.99
CA LEU A 345 24.47 10.52 -9.36
C LEU A 345 25.53 10.03 -10.36
N SER A 346 25.11 9.50 -11.51
CA SER A 346 26.02 9.01 -12.55
C SER A 346 26.83 10.14 -13.19
N ALA A 347 26.32 11.37 -13.15
CA ALA A 347 27.00 12.56 -13.62
C ALA A 347 28.06 13.10 -12.64
N ALA A 348 28.08 12.63 -11.38
CA ALA A 348 29.09 13.05 -10.42
C ALA A 348 30.45 12.38 -10.72
N PRO A 349 31.57 13.12 -10.65
CA PRO A 349 32.90 12.54 -10.77
C PRO A 349 33.14 11.56 -9.62
N TYR A 350 33.74 10.41 -9.93
CA TYR A 350 34.07 9.39 -8.95
C TYR A 350 35.51 8.95 -9.13
N GLN A 351 36.19 8.73 -8.00
CA GLN A 351 37.55 8.21 -7.97
C GLN A 351 37.58 6.75 -7.52
N GLU A 352 36.42 6.15 -7.20
CA GLU A 352 36.37 4.86 -6.54
C GLU A 352 35.17 4.01 -6.95
N ILE A 353 35.42 2.72 -7.13
CA ILE A 353 34.42 1.69 -7.48
C ILE A 353 34.60 0.51 -6.54
N LEU A 354 33.49 -0.10 -6.14
CA LEU A 354 33.47 -1.40 -5.47
C LEU A 354 33.07 -2.48 -6.47
N LEU A 355 33.83 -3.57 -6.51
CA LEU A 355 33.55 -4.78 -7.28
C LEU A 355 33.14 -5.88 -6.31
N ALA A 356 31.99 -6.50 -6.55
CA ALA A 356 31.54 -7.67 -5.81
C ALA A 356 31.49 -8.88 -6.74
N SER A 357 32.21 -9.94 -6.39
CA SER A 357 32.18 -11.20 -7.14
C SER A 357 30.92 -12.01 -6.83
N ALA A 358 30.57 -12.96 -7.70
CA ALA A 358 29.50 -13.92 -7.44
C ALA A 358 29.70 -14.75 -6.16
N ARG A 359 30.95 -14.84 -5.66
CA ARG A 359 31.32 -15.54 -4.41
C ARG A 359 31.24 -14.63 -3.17
N GLY A 360 30.81 -13.38 -3.31
CA GLY A 360 30.71 -12.42 -2.21
C GLY A 360 32.01 -11.69 -1.88
N GLU A 361 33.08 -11.89 -2.66
CA GLU A 361 34.35 -11.19 -2.46
C GLU A 361 34.22 -9.72 -2.89
N LEU A 362 34.64 -8.81 -2.00
CA LEU A 362 34.62 -7.37 -2.24
C LEU A 362 36.00 -6.86 -2.59
N SER A 363 36.13 -6.07 -3.66
CA SER A 363 37.37 -5.42 -4.07
C SER A 363 37.13 -3.94 -4.37
N ARG A 364 37.93 -3.06 -3.79
CA ARG A 364 37.83 -1.60 -3.96
C ARG A 364 38.87 -1.14 -4.96
N VAL A 365 38.46 -0.45 -6.02
CA VAL A 365 39.33 0.11 -7.06
C VAL A 365 39.30 1.62 -6.94
N ARG A 366 40.45 2.24 -6.67
CA ARG A 366 40.59 3.69 -6.53
C ARG A 366 41.53 4.25 -7.61
N ARG A 367 41.17 5.39 -8.18
CA ARG A 367 42.02 6.20 -9.06
C ARG A 367 42.74 7.25 -8.24
N GLU A 368 44.06 7.21 -8.24
CA GLU A 368 44.89 8.20 -7.55
C GLU A 368 45.05 9.49 -8.37
N PRO A 369 45.50 10.62 -7.76
CA PRO A 369 45.65 11.91 -8.44
C PRO A 369 46.55 11.86 -9.69
N GLY A 370 47.47 10.90 -9.78
CA GLY A 370 48.32 10.66 -10.96
C GLY A 370 47.69 9.78 -12.05
N GLY A 371 46.43 9.35 -11.88
CA GLY A 371 45.72 8.48 -12.83
C GLY A 371 45.98 6.99 -12.67
N LEU A 372 46.83 6.58 -11.73
CA LEU A 372 47.07 5.17 -11.38
C LEU A 372 45.80 4.56 -10.77
N LEU A 373 45.43 3.34 -11.20
CA LEU A 373 44.36 2.56 -10.59
C LEU A 373 44.96 1.57 -9.58
N VAL A 374 44.53 1.66 -8.33
CA VAL A 374 44.94 0.78 -7.24
C VAL A 374 43.74 -0.07 -6.83
N MET A 375 43.94 -1.39 -6.73
CA MET A 375 42.91 -2.33 -6.28
C MET A 375 43.29 -2.89 -4.91
N HIS A 376 42.40 -2.73 -3.94
CA HIS A 376 42.47 -3.37 -2.63
C HIS A 376 41.43 -4.49 -2.57
N ARG A 377 41.88 -5.74 -2.36
CA ARG A 377 40.98 -6.87 -2.11
C ARG A 377 40.61 -6.89 -0.63
N GLY A 378 39.32 -6.88 -0.32
CA GLY A 378 38.82 -7.18 1.01
C GLY A 378 38.92 -8.69 1.28
N GLU A 379 39.25 -9.08 2.51
CA GLU A 379 39.25 -10.49 2.91
C GLU A 379 37.84 -11.09 2.82
N THR A 380 37.78 -12.36 2.42
CA THR A 380 36.56 -13.17 2.34
C THR A 380 35.76 -13.07 3.64
N ALA A 381 34.46 -12.75 3.54
CA ALA A 381 33.52 -13.01 4.62
C ALA A 381 33.51 -14.53 4.86
N GLY A 382 34.26 -14.96 5.87
CA GLY A 382 34.29 -16.33 6.32
C GLY A 382 32.91 -16.73 6.83
N ASP A 383 32.49 -17.91 6.38
CA ASP A 383 31.33 -18.68 6.83
C ASP A 383 31.22 -18.67 8.37
N ARG A 384 30.27 -17.91 8.92
CA ARG A 384 29.78 -18.05 10.31
C ARG A 384 28.31 -17.69 10.42
#